data_AF-A0A2W7PXD4-F1
#
_entry.id   AF-A0A2W7PXD4-F1
#
_cell.length_a   1.000
_cell.length_b   1.000
_cell.length_c   1.000
_cell.angle_alpha   90.00
_cell.angle_beta   90.00
_cell.angle_gamma   90.00
#
_symmetry.space_group_name_H-M   'P 1'
#
loop_
_entity.id
_entity.type
_entity.pdbx_description
1 polymer ?
#
loop_
_entity_poly.entity_id
_entity_poly.type
_entity_poly.pdbx_seq_one_letter_code
_entity_poly.pdbx_strand_id
1 'polypeptide(L)'
;MAEDQTVVTGAEGTGLARASEALFSQGSPLNLPVSVFAGAVSLQFISLFLGISSVTYMRDDGIIKQVGFLWAPNWTILFIIFLPLFLAFVVDLLVFWRREGRAEISGPVSPSGVLKGWEQKVDASSYTFWAAFLVNIGFAGIFQWVDVRLLPLLTGKNDHAVDWGSLALVDPDAISVSQEIVFTGLAYFYMCICFYLFFTGLILLYTLVHDFSEIVHRRGSKVDVDPSRVSKIELRIMQGIFRCTILGLLIAITMKLQALYVTTTASNVPRWLLIDGLSLVPGISGTIGWGDYATPTNYTSLVVALSACTVFLYGCVRIGLSGPYRAALRKMMVVVVLEVLAYLSMGAFSGFSVLLVLGILLATYGLFDPGFGTSQVAAKGVRNVS
;
A
#
# COMPACT_ATOMS: atom_id res chain seq x y z
N MET A 1 -22.18 -5.07 59.27
CA MET A 1 -21.18 -4.14 58.72
C MET A 1 -20.48 -4.89 57.61
N ALA A 2 -21.06 -4.84 56.41
CA ALA A 2 -20.54 -5.52 55.22
C ALA A 2 -20.25 -4.40 54.23
N GLU A 3 -18.97 -4.14 54.02
CA GLU A 3 -18.49 -3.08 53.15
C GLU A 3 -18.36 -3.61 51.72
N ASP A 4 -19.17 -2.99 50.89
CA ASP A 4 -19.17 -2.89 49.44
C ASP A 4 -17.78 -3.05 48.78
N GLN A 5 -17.61 -4.09 47.96
CA GLN A 5 -16.65 -4.07 46.85
C GLN A 5 -17.44 -3.87 45.57
N THR A 6 -17.76 -2.61 45.32
CA THR A 6 -18.05 -2.10 43.99
C THR A 6 -16.83 -2.36 43.12
N VAL A 7 -16.90 -3.41 42.30
CA VAL A 7 -15.98 -3.65 41.19
C VAL A 7 -16.15 -2.47 40.25
N VAL A 8 -15.25 -1.49 40.37
CA VAL A 8 -15.06 -0.44 39.36
C VAL A 8 -14.60 -1.16 38.11
N THR A 9 -15.54 -1.42 37.20
CA THR A 9 -15.25 -1.74 35.81
C THR A 9 -14.58 -0.50 35.21
N GLY A 10 -13.25 -0.47 35.32
CA GLY A 10 -12.46 0.49 34.56
C GLY A 10 -12.84 0.36 33.10
N ALA A 11 -13.30 1.45 32.50
CA ALA A 11 -13.42 1.54 31.05
C ALA A 11 -12.01 1.27 30.50
N GLU A 12 -11.79 0.07 29.96
CA GLU A 12 -10.55 -0.28 29.27
C GLU A 12 -10.40 0.72 28.12
N GLY A 13 -9.53 1.72 28.32
CA GLY A 13 -9.19 2.68 27.28
C GLY A 13 -8.74 1.91 26.04
N THR A 14 -9.39 2.17 24.91
CA THR A 14 -9.07 1.48 23.65
C THR A 14 -7.64 1.86 23.24
N GLY A 15 -6.71 0.93 23.42
CA GLY A 15 -5.32 1.13 22.99
C GLY A 15 -5.23 1.38 21.48
N LEU A 16 -4.13 2.01 21.03
CA LEU A 16 -3.91 2.38 19.63
C LEU A 16 -4.16 1.20 18.66
N ALA A 17 -3.72 -0.01 19.02
CA ALA A 17 -3.96 -1.21 18.22
C ALA A 17 -5.45 -1.51 18.02
N ARG A 18 -6.26 -1.39 19.07
CA ARG A 18 -7.71 -1.60 19.01
C ARG A 18 -8.43 -0.51 18.25
N ALA A 19 -8.06 0.75 18.48
CA ALA A 19 -8.60 1.87 17.70
C ALA A 19 -8.28 1.70 16.21
N SER A 20 -7.07 1.24 15.89
CA SER A 20 -6.63 1.04 14.50
C SER A 20 -7.31 -0.14 13.84
N GLU A 21 -7.44 -1.28 14.52
CA GLU A 21 -8.21 -2.43 14.00
C GLU A 21 -9.70 -2.07 13.80
N ALA A 22 -10.27 -1.26 14.69
CA ALA A 22 -11.65 -0.82 14.58
C ALA A 22 -11.92 -0.05 13.28
N LEU A 23 -10.96 0.73 12.77
CA LEU A 23 -11.09 1.42 11.49
C LEU A 23 -11.29 0.46 10.30
N PHE A 24 -10.75 -0.76 10.40
CA PHE A 24 -10.86 -1.77 9.34
C PHE A 24 -12.04 -2.72 9.54
N SER A 25 -12.46 -2.95 10.79
CA SER A 25 -13.38 -4.02 11.13
C SER A 25 -14.77 -3.55 11.58
N GLN A 26 -14.96 -2.26 11.86
CA GLN A 26 -16.23 -1.69 12.32
C GLN A 26 -16.92 -0.85 11.25
N GLY A 27 -18.25 -0.90 11.22
CA GLY A 27 -19.07 -0.14 10.28
C GLY A 27 -19.13 -0.74 8.88
N SER A 28 -19.39 0.11 7.89
CA SER A 28 -19.45 -0.29 6.48
C SER A 28 -18.04 -0.57 5.95
N PRO A 29 -17.82 -1.68 5.22
CA PRO A 29 -16.52 -1.98 4.57
C PRO A 29 -16.00 -0.88 3.64
N LEU A 30 -16.90 0.02 3.21
CA LEU A 30 -16.63 1.08 2.25
C LEU A 30 -16.17 2.39 2.92
N ASN A 31 -16.39 2.56 4.23
CA ASN A 31 -16.12 3.82 4.93
C ASN A 31 -14.65 4.24 4.82
N LEU A 32 -13.73 3.36 5.22
CA LEU A 32 -12.29 3.66 5.23
C LEU A 32 -11.73 3.94 3.81
N PRO A 33 -11.95 3.08 2.80
CA PRO A 33 -11.53 3.36 1.42
C PRO A 33 -12.06 4.68 0.88
N VAL A 34 -13.34 4.99 1.10
CA VAL A 34 -13.96 6.21 0.59
C VAL A 34 -13.46 7.46 1.32
N SER A 35 -13.21 7.38 2.64
CA SER A 35 -12.61 8.51 3.37
C SER A 35 -11.21 8.84 2.84
N VAL A 36 -10.39 7.83 2.53
CA VAL A 36 -9.08 8.04 1.92
C VAL A 36 -9.23 8.63 0.52
N PHE A 37 -10.06 8.03 -0.33
CA PHE A 37 -10.35 8.57 -1.67
C PHE A 37 -10.81 10.03 -1.64
N ALA A 38 -11.77 10.37 -0.77
CA ALA A 38 -12.32 11.71 -0.63
C ALA A 38 -11.25 12.72 -0.17
N GLY A 39 -10.36 12.33 0.75
CA GLY A 39 -9.23 13.17 1.16
C GLY A 39 -8.26 13.45 0.00
N ALA A 40 -7.92 12.44 -0.80
CA ALA A 40 -7.07 12.62 -1.99
C ALA A 40 -7.71 13.57 -2.99
N VAL A 41 -8.99 13.35 -3.32
CA VAL A 41 -9.75 14.22 -4.23
C VAL A 41 -9.85 15.65 -3.69
N SER A 42 -10.02 15.82 -2.38
CA SER A 42 -10.05 17.14 -1.75
C SER A 42 -8.72 17.89 -1.94
N LEU A 43 -7.58 17.20 -1.78
CA LEU A 43 -6.27 17.79 -2.08
C LEU A 43 -6.14 18.17 -3.56
N GLN A 44 -6.66 17.36 -4.50
CA GLN A 44 -6.69 17.73 -5.91
C GLN A 44 -7.48 19.04 -6.14
N PHE A 45 -8.67 19.18 -5.52
CA PHE A 45 -9.45 20.42 -5.62
C PHE A 45 -8.76 21.62 -5.00
N ILE A 46 -8.12 21.46 -3.84
CA ILE A 46 -7.33 22.54 -3.22
C ILE A 46 -6.19 22.94 -4.18
N SER A 47 -5.49 21.98 -4.77
CA SER A 47 -4.42 22.26 -5.75
C SER A 47 -4.94 23.02 -6.98
N LEU A 48 -6.18 22.76 -7.39
CA LEU A 48 -6.84 23.46 -8.50
C LEU A 48 -7.15 24.91 -8.13
N PHE A 49 -7.72 25.15 -6.94
CA PHE A 49 -8.02 26.51 -6.47
C PHE A 49 -6.77 27.34 -6.20
N LEU A 50 -5.66 26.69 -5.85
CA LEU A 50 -4.36 27.33 -5.69
C LEU A 50 -3.60 27.53 -7.01
N GLY A 51 -4.13 27.08 -8.15
CA GLY A 51 -3.48 27.22 -9.46
C GLY A 51 -2.29 26.30 -9.70
N ILE A 52 -1.99 25.37 -8.79
CA ILE A 52 -0.81 24.47 -8.84
C ILE A 52 -1.13 23.08 -9.39
N SER A 53 -2.37 22.83 -9.82
CA SER A 53 -2.81 21.51 -10.29
C SER A 53 -2.10 21.07 -11.57
N SER A 54 -1.92 21.96 -12.55
CA SER A 54 -1.37 21.65 -13.87
C SER A 54 -0.39 22.71 -14.36
N VAL A 55 0.75 22.83 -13.67
CA VAL A 55 1.81 23.81 -13.96
C VAL A 55 2.95 23.18 -14.77
N THR A 56 3.46 23.93 -15.73
CA THR A 56 4.72 23.65 -16.43
C THR A 56 5.82 24.58 -15.97
N TYR A 57 7.02 24.06 -15.75
CA TYR A 57 8.20 24.81 -15.34
C TYR A 57 9.28 24.69 -16.42
N MET A 58 9.86 25.81 -16.85
CA MET A 58 11.03 25.82 -17.73
C MET A 58 12.30 25.80 -16.88
N ARG A 59 13.04 24.70 -16.97
CA ARG A 59 14.34 24.55 -16.30
C ARG A 59 15.42 25.36 -17.03
N ASP A 60 16.52 25.66 -16.34
CA ASP A 60 17.66 26.44 -16.85
C ASP A 60 18.26 25.90 -18.16
N ASP A 61 18.10 24.61 -18.45
CA ASP A 61 18.55 23.97 -19.69
C ASP A 61 17.52 24.02 -20.84
N GLY A 62 16.45 24.82 -20.68
CA GLY A 62 15.39 25.01 -21.67
C GLY A 62 14.34 23.91 -21.70
N ILE A 63 14.41 22.91 -20.81
CA ILE A 63 13.43 21.82 -20.76
C ILE A 63 12.18 22.29 -20.02
N ILE A 64 11.03 22.18 -20.69
CA ILE A 64 9.72 22.43 -20.11
C ILE A 64 9.21 21.13 -19.48
N LYS A 65 9.11 21.11 -18.14
CA LYS A 65 8.61 19.96 -17.36
C LYS A 65 7.21 20.21 -16.85
N GLN A 66 6.39 19.16 -16.89
CA GLN A 66 5.11 19.14 -16.22
C GLN A 66 5.30 18.79 -14.74
N VAL A 67 5.02 19.75 -13.85
CA VAL A 67 5.34 19.65 -12.41
C VAL A 67 4.12 19.80 -11.51
N GLY A 68 2.97 20.21 -12.06
CA GLY A 68 1.72 20.38 -11.29
C GLY A 68 1.25 19.11 -10.57
N PHE A 69 0.50 19.31 -9.48
CA PHE A 69 0.06 18.26 -8.56
C PHE A 69 -0.71 17.10 -9.24
N LEU A 70 -1.51 17.41 -10.27
CA LEU A 70 -2.25 16.42 -11.07
C LEU A 70 -1.32 15.44 -11.80
N TRP A 71 -0.11 15.86 -12.12
CA TRP A 71 0.82 15.09 -12.93
C TRP A 71 1.77 14.24 -12.09
N ALA A 72 1.63 14.29 -10.76
CA ALA A 72 2.37 13.45 -9.83
C ALA A 72 1.64 12.09 -9.65
N PRO A 73 2.17 10.96 -10.19
CA PRO A 73 1.47 9.67 -10.13
C PRO A 73 1.25 9.14 -8.72
N ASN A 74 2.11 9.51 -7.78
CA ASN A 74 1.93 9.20 -6.36
C ASN A 74 0.76 9.97 -5.73
N TRP A 75 0.21 11.00 -6.36
CA TRP A 75 -1.00 11.69 -5.89
C TRP A 75 -2.25 11.21 -6.62
N THR A 76 -2.15 11.06 -7.95
CA THR A 76 -3.32 10.73 -8.77
C THR A 76 -3.60 9.25 -8.95
N ILE A 77 -2.60 8.38 -8.84
CA ILE A 77 -2.79 6.94 -9.01
C ILE A 77 -2.74 6.25 -7.64
N LEU A 78 -1.72 6.55 -6.83
CA LEU A 78 -1.54 5.92 -5.52
C LEU A 78 -2.71 6.25 -4.57
N PHE A 79 -2.92 7.52 -4.22
CA PHE A 79 -3.90 7.90 -3.19
C PHE A 79 -5.35 7.83 -3.67
N ILE A 80 -5.60 7.99 -4.96
CA ILE A 80 -6.97 7.92 -5.53
C ILE A 80 -7.37 6.48 -5.85
N ILE A 81 -6.45 5.62 -6.31
CA ILE A 81 -6.81 4.30 -6.83
C ILE A 81 -6.23 3.19 -5.95
N PHE A 82 -4.90 3.09 -5.87
CA PHE A 82 -4.27 1.90 -5.30
C PHE A 82 -4.44 1.77 -3.79
N LEU A 83 -4.33 2.87 -3.03
CA LEU A 83 -4.48 2.82 -1.59
C LEU A 83 -5.94 2.55 -1.16
N PRO A 84 -6.96 3.23 -1.70
CA PRO A 84 -8.36 2.87 -1.41
C PRO A 84 -8.66 1.40 -1.72
N LEU A 85 -8.21 0.88 -2.85
CA LEU A 85 -8.37 -0.54 -3.20
C LEU A 85 -7.64 -1.45 -2.21
N PHE A 86 -6.43 -1.08 -1.79
CA PHE A 86 -5.66 -1.86 -0.81
C PHE A 86 -6.45 -1.97 0.50
N LEU A 87 -6.95 -0.83 1.00
CA LEU A 87 -7.75 -0.79 2.22
C LEU A 87 -9.02 -1.61 2.07
N ALA A 88 -9.70 -1.56 0.92
CA ALA A 88 -10.90 -2.35 0.67
C ALA A 88 -10.63 -3.87 0.75
N PHE A 89 -9.52 -4.35 0.18
CA PHE A 89 -9.16 -5.77 0.25
C PHE A 89 -8.71 -6.20 1.66
N VAL A 90 -8.01 -5.33 2.39
CA VAL A 90 -7.67 -5.60 3.80
C VAL A 90 -8.94 -5.72 4.63
N VAL A 91 -9.86 -4.76 4.48
CA VAL A 91 -11.16 -4.75 5.18
C VAL A 91 -11.97 -6.01 4.86
N ASP A 92 -12.13 -6.37 3.57
CA ASP A 92 -12.85 -7.59 3.18
C ASP A 92 -12.26 -8.84 3.84
N LEU A 93 -10.93 -8.97 3.82
CA LEU A 93 -10.27 -10.14 4.38
C LEU A 93 -10.38 -10.20 5.91
N LEU A 94 -10.27 -9.06 6.60
CA LEU A 94 -10.43 -8.98 8.05
C LEU A 94 -11.86 -9.24 8.50
N VAL A 95 -12.85 -8.69 7.79
CA VAL A 95 -14.27 -8.96 8.04
C VAL A 95 -14.57 -10.45 7.86
N PHE A 96 -14.10 -11.05 6.77
CA PHE A 96 -14.20 -12.50 6.54
C PHE A 96 -13.58 -13.29 7.69
N TRP A 97 -12.33 -12.99 8.06
CA TRP A 97 -11.62 -13.72 9.10
C TRP A 97 -12.36 -13.65 10.43
N ARG A 98 -12.75 -12.43 10.84
CA ARG A 98 -13.37 -12.18 12.15
C ARG A 98 -14.77 -12.77 12.27
N ARG A 99 -15.56 -12.80 11.19
CA ARG A 99 -16.96 -13.24 11.24
C ARG A 99 -17.17 -14.70 10.86
N GLU A 100 -16.37 -15.22 9.94
CA GLU A 100 -16.60 -16.53 9.33
C GLU A 100 -15.38 -17.43 9.48
N GLY A 101 -14.25 -17.04 8.86
CA GLY A 101 -13.10 -17.92 8.66
C GLY A 101 -12.50 -18.43 9.97
N ARG A 102 -12.37 -17.56 10.98
CA ARG A 102 -11.82 -17.94 12.29
C ARG A 102 -12.74 -18.90 13.03
N ALA A 103 -14.04 -18.64 13.04
CA ALA A 103 -15.02 -19.46 13.75
C ALA A 103 -15.09 -20.88 13.15
N GLU A 104 -15.05 -20.99 11.83
CA GLU A 104 -15.12 -22.27 11.10
C GLU A 104 -13.99 -23.24 11.50
N ILE A 105 -12.81 -22.72 11.84
CA ILE A 105 -11.65 -23.54 12.21
C ILE A 105 -11.35 -23.58 13.71
N SER A 106 -12.01 -22.75 14.54
CA SER A 106 -11.75 -22.65 15.98
C SER A 106 -12.38 -23.77 16.83
N GLY A 107 -13.25 -24.61 16.25
CA GLY A 107 -13.97 -25.66 16.98
C GLY A 107 -15.12 -25.10 17.84
N PRO A 108 -15.65 -25.86 18.82
CA PRO A 108 -16.81 -25.45 19.63
C PRO A 108 -16.40 -24.38 20.65
N VAL A 109 -16.27 -23.14 20.19
CA VAL A 109 -16.03 -21.94 21.00
C VAL A 109 -17.23 -21.02 20.84
N SER A 110 -17.67 -20.37 21.92
CA SER A 110 -18.74 -19.38 21.83
C SER A 110 -18.36 -18.25 20.86
N PRO A 111 -19.32 -17.63 20.16
CA PRO A 111 -19.03 -16.48 19.29
C PRO A 111 -18.25 -15.36 20.01
N SER A 112 -18.55 -15.13 21.28
CA SER A 112 -17.82 -14.18 22.13
C SER A 112 -16.37 -14.58 22.41
N GLY A 113 -16.11 -15.88 22.60
CA GLY A 113 -14.75 -16.41 22.77
C GLY A 113 -13.92 -16.33 21.49
N VAL A 114 -14.54 -16.53 20.32
CA VAL A 114 -13.88 -16.35 19.02
C VAL A 114 -13.48 -14.89 18.82
N LEU A 115 -14.37 -13.96 19.16
CA LEU A 115 -14.07 -12.53 19.06
C LEU A 115 -12.93 -12.13 20.01
N LYS A 116 -13.05 -12.49 21.29
CA LYS A 116 -12.04 -12.19 22.32
C LYS A 116 -10.65 -12.76 21.97
N GLY A 117 -10.60 -13.90 21.30
CA GLY A 117 -9.35 -14.49 20.82
C GLY A 117 -8.65 -13.66 19.75
N TRP A 118 -9.38 -13.15 18.76
CA TRP A 118 -8.83 -12.24 17.73
C TRP A 118 -8.31 -10.95 18.36
N GLU A 119 -9.15 -10.39 19.21
CA GLU A 119 -8.90 -9.19 20.00
C GLU A 119 -7.57 -9.26 20.80
N GLN A 120 -7.33 -10.38 21.49
CA GLN A 120 -6.05 -10.62 22.18
C GLN A 120 -4.84 -10.68 21.23
N LYS A 121 -5.00 -11.16 19.99
CA LYS A 121 -3.91 -11.17 18.99
C LYS A 121 -3.55 -9.76 18.53
N VAL A 122 -4.55 -8.90 18.39
CA VAL A 122 -4.34 -7.49 18.05
C VAL A 122 -3.58 -6.78 19.17
N ASP A 123 -3.97 -6.98 20.43
CA ASP A 123 -3.28 -6.40 21.59
C ASP A 123 -1.83 -6.85 21.72
N ALA A 124 -1.56 -8.13 21.44
CA ALA A 124 -0.20 -8.67 21.46
C ALA A 124 0.75 -7.96 20.48
N SER A 125 0.20 -7.29 19.45
CA SER A 125 0.96 -6.54 18.45
C SER A 125 1.03 -5.03 18.73
N SER A 126 0.56 -4.56 19.89
CA SER A 126 0.44 -3.12 20.23
C SER A 126 1.72 -2.32 20.01
N TYR A 127 2.88 -2.88 20.35
CA TYR A 127 4.18 -2.25 20.11
C TYR A 127 4.40 -1.93 18.62
N THR A 128 4.04 -2.86 17.73
CA THR A 128 4.19 -2.69 16.28
C THR A 128 3.29 -1.58 15.73
N PHE A 129 2.08 -1.42 16.26
CA PHE A 129 1.19 -0.31 15.91
C PHE A 129 1.78 1.04 16.34
N TRP A 130 2.31 1.13 17.57
CA TRP A 130 2.97 2.35 18.05
C TRP A 130 4.22 2.69 17.23
N ALA A 131 5.05 1.69 16.91
CA ALA A 131 6.21 1.89 16.04
C ALA A 131 5.80 2.41 14.66
N ALA A 132 4.78 1.81 14.04
CA ALA A 132 4.24 2.30 12.76
C ALA A 132 3.68 3.72 12.88
N PHE A 133 2.96 4.05 13.96
CA PHE A 133 2.44 5.39 14.19
C PHE A 133 3.55 6.44 14.29
N LEU A 134 4.57 6.18 15.13
CA LEU A 134 5.68 7.12 15.33
C LEU A 134 6.50 7.32 14.05
N VAL A 135 6.77 6.24 13.30
CA VAL A 135 7.50 6.32 12.04
C VAL A 135 6.69 7.09 10.99
N ASN A 136 5.39 6.81 10.84
CA ASN A 136 4.59 7.48 9.82
C ASN A 136 4.29 8.93 10.20
N ILE A 137 3.71 9.19 11.36
CA ILE A 137 3.29 10.54 11.75
C ILE A 137 4.49 11.43 12.11
N GLY A 138 5.42 10.90 12.91
CA GLY A 138 6.59 11.63 13.37
C GLY A 138 7.65 11.81 12.28
N PHE A 139 8.20 10.70 11.78
CA PHE A 139 9.29 10.77 10.81
C PHE A 139 8.80 11.12 9.40
N ALA A 140 7.89 10.33 8.82
CA ALA A 140 7.45 10.55 7.44
C ALA A 140 6.51 11.75 7.26
N GLY A 141 5.75 12.11 8.30
CA GLY A 141 4.90 13.30 8.32
C GLY A 141 5.71 14.54 8.67
N ILE A 142 6.03 14.70 9.95
CA ILE A 142 6.59 15.95 10.48
C ILE A 142 8.03 16.16 10.01
N PHE A 143 8.94 15.22 10.25
CA PHE A 143 10.36 15.42 9.96
C PHE A 143 10.61 15.59 8.46
N GLN A 144 10.04 14.72 7.61
CA GLN A 144 10.19 14.85 6.16
C GLN A 144 9.53 16.12 5.59
N TRP A 145 8.38 16.56 6.13
CA TRP A 145 7.79 17.83 5.68
C TRP A 145 8.68 19.01 6.05
N VAL A 146 9.21 19.03 7.27
CA VAL A 146 10.09 20.11 7.73
C VAL A 146 11.33 20.21 6.85
N ASP A 147 12.00 19.08 6.62
CA ASP A 147 13.26 19.02 5.88
C ASP A 147 13.08 19.25 4.37
N VAL A 148 12.13 18.56 3.74
CA VAL A 148 11.97 18.57 2.27
C VAL A 148 11.16 19.78 1.78
N ARG A 149 10.30 20.37 2.62
CA ARG A 149 9.37 21.44 2.20
C ARG A 149 9.54 22.72 2.99
N LEU A 150 9.33 22.67 4.31
CA LEU A 150 9.24 23.89 5.11
C LEU A 150 10.55 24.69 5.10
N LEU A 151 11.68 24.06 5.40
CA LEU A 151 12.98 24.74 5.46
C LEU A 151 13.42 25.30 4.09
N PRO A 152 13.34 24.55 2.97
CA PRO A 152 13.54 25.10 1.63
C PRO A 152 12.69 26.34 1.35
N LEU A 153 11.39 26.29 1.64
CA LEU A 153 10.45 27.40 1.41
C LEU A 153 10.77 28.63 2.26
N LEU A 154 11.19 28.45 3.51
CA LEU A 154 11.54 29.55 4.41
C LEU A 154 12.90 30.17 4.09
N THR A 155 13.84 29.38 3.59
CA THR A 155 15.23 29.82 3.35
C THR A 155 15.50 30.25 1.90
N GLY A 156 14.57 29.97 0.98
CA GLY A 156 14.75 30.21 -0.45
C GLY A 156 15.77 29.29 -1.11
N LYS A 157 16.19 28.22 -0.43
CA LYS A 157 17.14 27.23 -0.97
C LYS A 157 16.39 26.08 -1.64
N ASN A 158 16.89 25.64 -2.79
CA ASN A 158 16.30 24.53 -3.53
C ASN A 158 17.33 23.44 -3.81
N ASP A 159 17.52 22.54 -2.84
CA ASP A 159 18.41 21.38 -2.98
C ASP A 159 17.71 20.17 -3.65
N HIS A 160 16.43 20.33 -4.00
CA HIS A 160 15.59 19.31 -4.63
C HIS A 160 15.15 19.72 -6.03
N ALA A 161 14.77 18.73 -6.83
CA ALA A 161 14.23 19.01 -8.15
C ALA A 161 12.84 19.64 -8.05
N VAL A 162 12.56 20.65 -8.87
CA VAL A 162 11.31 21.41 -8.82
C VAL A 162 10.10 20.51 -9.08
N ASP A 163 9.14 20.52 -8.16
CA ASP A 163 7.84 19.89 -8.32
C ASP A 163 6.71 20.80 -7.78
N TRP A 164 5.48 20.26 -7.72
CA TRP A 164 4.29 20.95 -7.23
C TRP A 164 4.39 21.57 -5.83
N GLY A 165 5.36 21.15 -5.01
CA GLY A 165 5.55 21.61 -3.64
C GLY A 165 6.79 22.49 -3.45
N SER A 166 7.36 23.01 -4.54
CA SER A 166 8.47 23.96 -4.53
C SER A 166 8.29 25.07 -5.59
N LEU A 167 7.06 25.29 -6.07
CA LEU A 167 6.75 26.25 -7.13
C LEU A 167 6.97 27.70 -6.69
N ALA A 168 6.67 28.06 -5.43
CA ALA A 168 6.88 29.42 -4.93
C ALA A 168 8.36 29.84 -4.92
N LEU A 169 9.29 28.89 -5.01
CA LEU A 169 10.73 29.18 -5.11
C LEU A 169 11.16 29.61 -6.52
N VAL A 170 10.38 29.25 -7.55
CA VAL A 170 10.75 29.48 -8.96
C VAL A 170 9.75 30.33 -9.72
N ASP A 171 8.50 30.35 -9.29
CA ASP A 171 7.41 31.17 -9.85
C ASP A 171 6.53 31.70 -8.69
N PRO A 172 7.00 32.74 -7.97
CA PRO A 172 6.27 33.32 -6.85
C PRO A 172 4.95 33.99 -7.25
N ASP A 173 4.77 34.31 -8.53
CA ASP A 173 3.55 34.89 -9.07
C ASP A 173 2.43 33.84 -9.21
N ALA A 174 2.79 32.56 -9.37
CA ALA A 174 1.83 31.46 -9.43
C ALA A 174 1.26 31.09 -8.05
N ILE A 175 2.11 31.01 -7.01
CA ILE A 175 1.70 30.68 -5.65
C ILE A 175 2.61 31.34 -4.62
N SER A 176 2.02 31.90 -3.56
CA SER A 176 2.81 32.47 -2.46
C SER A 176 3.45 31.39 -1.59
N VAL A 177 4.61 31.70 -1.01
CA VAL A 177 5.32 30.81 -0.07
C VAL A 177 4.41 30.32 1.06
N SER A 178 3.59 31.21 1.64
CA SER A 178 2.65 30.86 2.71
C SER A 178 1.60 29.84 2.26
N GLN A 179 1.03 30.02 1.07
CA GLN A 179 0.06 29.07 0.52
C GLN A 179 0.70 27.71 0.23
N GLU A 180 1.92 27.70 -0.29
CA GLU A 180 2.64 26.45 -0.58
C GLU A 180 3.04 25.70 0.71
N ILE A 181 3.47 26.42 1.75
CA ILE A 181 3.74 25.83 3.08
C ILE A 181 2.48 25.15 3.63
N VAL A 182 1.33 25.83 3.59
CA VAL A 182 0.06 25.27 4.09
C VAL A 182 -0.36 24.06 3.26
N PHE A 183 -0.29 24.16 1.93
CA PHE A 183 -0.69 23.07 1.05
C PHE A 183 0.19 21.84 1.22
N THR A 184 1.51 22.01 1.21
CA THR A 184 2.46 20.90 1.43
C THR A 184 2.31 20.31 2.83
N GLY A 185 2.03 21.11 3.86
CA GLY A 185 1.74 20.62 5.20
C GLY A 185 0.49 19.74 5.26
N LEU A 186 -0.60 20.16 4.62
CA LEU A 186 -1.83 19.36 4.50
C LEU A 186 -1.57 18.06 3.73
N ALA A 187 -0.81 18.14 2.63
CA ALA A 187 -0.45 16.99 1.82
C ALA A 187 0.37 15.97 2.64
N TYR A 188 1.42 16.40 3.34
CA TYR A 188 2.25 15.50 4.14
C TYR A 188 1.51 14.92 5.35
N PHE A 189 0.62 15.70 5.98
CA PHE A 189 -0.24 15.21 7.05
C PHE A 189 -1.22 14.13 6.56
N TYR A 190 -1.87 14.37 5.42
CA TYR A 190 -2.73 13.36 4.80
C TYR A 190 -1.94 12.11 4.39
N MET A 191 -0.77 12.30 3.78
CA MET A 191 0.14 11.22 3.37
C MET A 191 0.54 10.35 4.56
N CYS A 192 0.93 10.94 5.69
CA CYS A 192 1.40 10.18 6.85
C CYS A 192 0.27 9.37 7.51
N ILE A 193 -0.95 9.91 7.57
CA ILE A 193 -2.13 9.14 8.00
C ILE A 193 -2.37 7.98 7.04
N CYS A 194 -2.32 8.22 5.74
CA CYS A 194 -2.53 7.20 4.72
C CYS A 194 -1.51 6.06 4.77
N PHE A 195 -0.22 6.37 4.93
CA PHE A 195 0.80 5.33 5.10
C PHE A 195 0.69 4.64 6.45
N TYR A 196 0.30 5.34 7.52
CA TYR A 196 -0.03 4.68 8.79
C TYR A 196 -1.14 3.63 8.60
N LEU A 197 -2.20 3.96 7.87
CA LEU A 197 -3.27 3.01 7.53
C LEU A 197 -2.76 1.85 6.66
N PHE A 198 -1.90 2.13 5.68
CA PHE A 198 -1.27 1.10 4.86
C PHE A 198 -0.48 0.09 5.72
N PHE A 199 0.43 0.56 6.58
CA PHE A 199 1.22 -0.29 7.46
C PHE A 199 0.36 -1.00 8.50
N THR A 200 -0.66 -0.33 9.03
CA THR A 200 -1.68 -0.95 9.89
C THR A 200 -2.34 -2.13 9.18
N GLY A 201 -2.75 -1.96 7.92
CA GLY A 201 -3.31 -3.05 7.13
C GLY A 201 -2.34 -4.22 6.98
N LEU A 202 -1.06 -3.95 6.71
CA LEU A 202 -0.03 -5.00 6.64
C LEU A 202 0.17 -5.74 7.98
N ILE A 203 0.19 -5.02 9.11
CA ILE A 203 0.29 -5.60 10.46
C ILE A 203 -0.92 -6.50 10.75
N LEU A 204 -2.12 -6.08 10.36
CA LEU A 204 -3.35 -6.85 10.54
C LEU A 204 -3.36 -8.10 9.65
N LEU A 205 -2.90 -8.00 8.40
CA LEU A 205 -2.73 -9.16 7.50
C LEU A 205 -1.72 -10.16 8.07
N TYR A 206 -0.58 -9.68 8.59
CA TYR A 206 0.40 -10.53 9.27
C TYR A 206 -0.22 -11.22 10.49
N THR A 207 -0.94 -10.47 11.32
CA THR A 207 -1.63 -10.99 12.52
C THR A 207 -2.66 -12.05 12.16
N LEU A 208 -3.40 -11.85 11.07
CA LEU A 208 -4.35 -12.83 10.53
C LEU A 208 -3.65 -14.13 10.13
N VAL A 209 -2.56 -14.07 9.36
CA VAL A 209 -1.78 -15.25 8.98
C VAL A 209 -1.25 -15.98 10.21
N HIS A 210 -0.74 -15.22 11.18
CA HIS A 210 -0.24 -15.77 12.44
C HIS A 210 -1.34 -16.48 13.24
N ASP A 211 -2.50 -15.84 13.44
CA ASP A 211 -3.65 -16.42 14.15
C ASP A 211 -4.17 -17.67 13.44
N PHE A 212 -4.32 -17.63 12.11
CA PHE A 212 -4.68 -18.82 11.32
C PHE A 212 -3.70 -19.97 11.54
N SER A 213 -2.41 -19.70 11.37
CA SER A 213 -1.36 -20.71 11.51
C SER A 213 -1.37 -21.33 12.91
N GLU A 214 -1.53 -20.51 13.95
CA GLU A 214 -1.56 -20.96 15.33
C GLU A 214 -2.80 -21.83 15.64
N ILE A 215 -3.98 -21.45 15.14
CA ILE A 215 -5.20 -22.25 15.32
C ILE A 215 -5.04 -23.63 14.67
N VAL A 216 -4.51 -23.68 13.44
CA VAL A 216 -4.29 -24.94 12.72
C VAL A 216 -3.24 -25.81 13.43
N HIS A 217 -2.11 -25.24 13.86
CA HIS A 217 -1.05 -26.00 14.55
C HIS A 217 -1.52 -26.55 15.91
N ARG A 218 -2.23 -25.74 16.71
CA ARG A 218 -2.73 -26.17 18.03
C ARG A 218 -3.73 -27.32 17.94
N ARG A 219 -4.44 -27.44 16.81
CA ARG A 219 -5.45 -28.48 16.60
C ARG A 219 -4.85 -29.84 16.26
N GLY A 220 -3.64 -29.88 15.68
CA GLY A 220 -2.96 -31.12 15.30
C GLY A 220 -3.81 -32.03 14.40
N SER A 221 -3.56 -33.35 14.44
CA SER A 221 -4.31 -34.37 13.68
C SER A 221 -5.68 -34.72 14.27
N LYS A 222 -6.24 -33.91 15.19
CA LYS A 222 -7.57 -34.17 15.77
C LYS A 222 -8.63 -33.65 14.80
N VAL A 223 -8.89 -34.49 13.79
CA VAL A 223 -9.78 -34.27 12.65
C VAL A 223 -11.23 -34.14 13.11
N ASP A 224 -11.74 -32.90 13.11
CA ASP A 224 -13.19 -32.64 13.22
C ASP A 224 -13.64 -31.54 12.24
N VAL A 225 -12.72 -30.98 11.44
CA VAL A 225 -13.05 -30.06 10.33
C VAL A 225 -12.55 -30.67 9.04
N ASP A 226 -13.45 -30.69 8.06
CA ASP A 226 -13.19 -31.15 6.70
C ASP A 226 -11.93 -30.47 6.12
N PRO A 227 -10.88 -31.23 5.76
CA PRO A 227 -9.66 -30.70 5.13
C PRO A 227 -9.93 -29.84 3.89
N SER A 228 -11.03 -30.09 3.19
CA SER A 228 -11.45 -29.31 2.03
C SER A 228 -11.86 -27.87 2.42
N ARG A 229 -12.42 -27.68 3.62
CA ARG A 229 -12.82 -26.35 4.14
C ARG A 229 -11.61 -25.54 4.55
N VAL A 230 -10.67 -26.15 5.27
CA VAL A 230 -9.41 -25.51 5.64
C VAL A 230 -8.68 -25.05 4.37
N SER A 231 -8.56 -25.91 3.36
CA SER A 231 -7.90 -25.57 2.09
C SER A 231 -8.57 -24.39 1.35
N LYS A 232 -9.91 -24.22 1.46
CA LYS A 232 -10.62 -23.07 0.88
C LYS A 232 -10.32 -21.77 1.64
N ILE A 233 -10.24 -21.84 2.97
CA ILE A 233 -9.88 -20.70 3.82
C ILE A 233 -8.44 -20.28 3.53
N GLU A 234 -7.50 -21.24 3.46
CA GLU A 234 -6.10 -21.00 3.08
C GLU A 234 -6.01 -20.27 1.74
N LEU A 235 -6.73 -20.75 0.72
CA LEU A 235 -6.77 -20.12 -0.59
C LEU A 235 -7.33 -18.69 -0.50
N ARG A 236 -8.45 -18.47 0.20
CA ARG A 236 -9.06 -17.14 0.32
C ARG A 236 -8.12 -16.15 1.00
N ILE A 237 -7.44 -16.57 2.07
CA ILE A 237 -6.44 -15.76 2.78
C ILE A 237 -5.29 -15.41 1.82
N MET A 238 -4.70 -16.40 1.15
CA MET A 238 -3.59 -16.15 0.23
C MET A 238 -3.99 -15.27 -0.96
N GLN A 239 -5.20 -15.42 -1.50
CA GLN A 239 -5.72 -14.57 -2.57
C GLN A 239 -5.90 -13.12 -2.10
N GLY A 240 -6.42 -12.90 -0.89
CA GLY A 240 -6.55 -11.57 -0.31
C GLY A 240 -5.20 -10.91 -0.07
N ILE A 241 -4.24 -11.64 0.52
CA ILE A 241 -2.87 -11.16 0.74
C ILE A 241 -2.20 -10.84 -0.59
N PHE A 242 -2.31 -11.71 -1.59
CA PHE A 242 -1.77 -11.46 -2.92
C PHE A 242 -2.27 -10.14 -3.53
N ARG A 243 -3.59 -9.88 -3.48
CA ARG A 243 -4.15 -8.60 -3.97
C ARG A 243 -3.56 -7.40 -3.22
N CYS A 244 -3.45 -7.50 -1.90
CA CYS A 244 -2.86 -6.45 -1.07
C CYS A 244 -1.37 -6.25 -1.39
N THR A 245 -0.62 -7.32 -1.66
CA THR A 245 0.80 -7.26 -2.03
C THR A 245 1.00 -6.61 -3.39
N ILE A 246 0.19 -6.98 -4.39
CA ILE A 246 0.22 -6.35 -5.71
C ILE A 246 -0.06 -4.85 -5.60
N LEU A 247 -1.08 -4.45 -4.83
CA LEU A 247 -1.36 -3.03 -4.61
C LEU A 247 -0.24 -2.33 -3.84
N GLY A 248 0.37 -2.97 -2.84
CA GLY A 248 1.54 -2.44 -2.14
C GLY A 248 2.74 -2.22 -3.07
N LEU A 249 2.97 -3.13 -4.02
CA LEU A 249 4.02 -2.99 -5.04
C LEU A 249 3.69 -1.88 -6.05
N LEU A 250 2.44 -1.79 -6.51
CA LEU A 250 1.99 -0.70 -7.39
C LEU A 250 2.07 0.69 -6.71
N ILE A 251 1.81 0.75 -5.40
CA ILE A 251 2.06 1.94 -4.56
C ILE A 251 3.55 2.29 -4.57
N ALA A 252 4.44 1.33 -4.29
CA ALA A 252 5.88 1.57 -4.31
C ALA A 252 6.40 1.99 -5.70
N ILE A 253 5.89 1.37 -6.76
CA ILE A 253 6.19 1.70 -8.15
C ILE A 253 5.80 3.15 -8.46
N THR A 254 4.59 3.59 -8.12
CA THR A 254 4.16 4.98 -8.37
C THR A 254 4.96 6.00 -7.57
N MET A 255 5.32 5.68 -6.32
CA MET A 255 6.23 6.52 -5.52
C MET A 255 7.60 6.68 -6.19
N LYS A 256 8.22 5.56 -6.60
CA LYS A 256 9.53 5.57 -7.28
C LYS A 256 9.44 6.22 -8.66
N LEU A 257 8.36 6.00 -9.40
CA LEU A 257 8.12 6.56 -10.73
C LEU A 257 8.12 8.09 -10.65
N GLN A 258 7.39 8.66 -9.69
CA GLN A 258 7.40 10.11 -9.48
C GLN A 258 8.81 10.60 -9.14
N ALA A 259 9.48 9.95 -8.17
CA ALA A 259 10.80 10.38 -7.71
C ALA A 259 11.84 10.42 -8.84
N LEU A 260 11.83 9.39 -9.71
CA LEU A 260 12.72 9.32 -10.87
C LEU A 260 12.31 10.29 -11.98
N TYR A 261 11.01 10.45 -12.26
CA TYR A 261 10.55 11.34 -13.31
C TYR A 261 11.06 12.78 -13.11
N VAL A 262 11.00 13.28 -11.88
CA VAL A 262 11.39 14.67 -11.58
C VAL A 262 12.89 14.90 -11.88
N THR A 263 13.74 13.87 -11.81
CA THR A 263 15.18 13.99 -12.14
C THR A 263 15.51 13.82 -13.63
N THR A 264 14.60 13.27 -14.43
CA THR A 264 14.83 13.04 -15.87
C THR A 264 14.77 14.33 -16.71
N THR A 265 15.30 14.32 -17.93
CA THR A 265 15.12 15.39 -18.93
C THR A 265 13.76 15.34 -19.66
N ALA A 266 12.87 14.40 -19.32
CA ALA A 266 11.59 14.26 -20.00
C ALA A 266 10.57 15.33 -19.55
N SER A 267 9.73 15.77 -20.49
CA SER A 267 8.71 16.80 -20.25
C SER A 267 7.51 16.30 -19.43
N ASN A 268 7.20 15.00 -19.47
CA ASN A 268 6.15 14.36 -18.69
C ASN A 268 6.40 12.84 -18.57
N VAL A 269 5.74 12.21 -17.59
CA VAL A 269 5.88 10.77 -17.29
C VAL A 269 5.56 9.86 -18.49
N PRO A 270 4.45 10.04 -19.24
CA PRO A 270 4.16 9.17 -20.37
C PRO A 270 5.22 9.24 -21.48
N ARG A 271 5.70 10.45 -21.79
CA ARG A 271 6.76 10.63 -22.79
C ARG A 271 8.07 9.98 -22.34
N TRP A 272 8.41 10.08 -21.06
CA TRP A 272 9.58 9.41 -20.49
C TRP A 272 9.52 7.90 -20.71
N LEU A 273 8.42 7.27 -20.29
CA LEU A 273 8.23 5.82 -20.40
C LEU A 273 8.20 5.34 -21.86
N LEU A 274 7.61 6.13 -22.76
CA LEU A 274 7.57 5.84 -24.18
C LEU A 274 8.97 5.88 -24.82
N ILE A 275 9.75 6.93 -24.54
CA ILE A 275 11.13 7.04 -25.06
C ILE A 275 11.99 5.91 -24.52
N ASP A 276 11.87 5.59 -23.22
CA ASP A 276 12.58 4.47 -22.61
C ASP A 276 12.21 3.14 -23.30
N GLY A 277 10.94 2.89 -23.57
CA GLY A 277 10.49 1.64 -24.18
C GLY A 277 10.95 1.49 -25.64
N LEU A 278 10.95 2.60 -26.38
CA LEU A 278 11.41 2.62 -27.77
C LEU A 278 12.92 2.47 -27.92
N SER A 279 13.71 2.67 -26.85
CA SER A 279 15.17 2.50 -26.88
C SER A 279 15.63 1.07 -27.23
N LEU A 280 14.74 0.08 -27.10
CA LEU A 280 14.98 -1.31 -27.51
C LEU A 280 14.85 -1.52 -29.03
N VAL A 281 14.29 -0.55 -29.76
CA VAL A 281 14.09 -0.64 -31.21
C VAL A 281 15.35 -0.15 -31.94
N PRO A 282 15.99 -0.99 -32.78
CA PRO A 282 17.17 -0.59 -33.55
C PRO A 282 16.91 0.69 -34.37
N GLY A 283 17.75 1.70 -34.18
CA GLY A 283 17.66 2.99 -34.89
C GLY A 283 16.89 4.10 -34.16
N ILE A 284 16.22 3.81 -33.03
CA ILE A 284 15.59 4.82 -32.17
C ILE A 284 16.45 5.00 -30.91
N SER A 285 17.46 5.87 -30.98
CA SER A 285 18.31 6.20 -29.83
C SER A 285 17.77 7.43 -29.10
N GLY A 286 16.95 7.20 -28.07
CA GLY A 286 16.59 8.23 -27.10
C GLY A 286 17.44 8.12 -25.85
N THR A 287 18.47 8.97 -25.70
CA THR A 287 19.22 9.05 -24.44
C THR A 287 18.50 9.98 -23.47
N ILE A 288 17.98 9.43 -22.37
CA ILE A 288 17.43 10.23 -21.27
C ILE A 288 18.59 10.67 -20.38
N GLY A 289 18.74 11.98 -20.20
CA GLY A 289 19.67 12.55 -19.24
C GLY A 289 19.10 12.47 -17.83
N TRP A 290 19.96 12.20 -16.85
CA TRP A 290 19.63 12.18 -15.43
C TRP A 290 20.22 13.41 -14.75
N GLY A 291 19.46 14.06 -13.89
CA GLY A 291 19.95 15.15 -13.03
C GLY A 291 20.45 14.64 -11.67
N ASP A 292 21.42 15.34 -11.10
CA ASP A 292 21.99 15.05 -9.78
C ASP A 292 21.11 15.66 -8.67
N TYR A 293 20.05 14.96 -8.28
CA TYR A 293 19.16 15.39 -7.19
C TYR A 293 18.99 14.30 -6.13
N ALA A 294 18.88 14.70 -4.86
CA ALA A 294 18.53 13.79 -3.78
C ALA A 294 17.07 13.33 -3.91
N THR A 295 16.84 12.02 -3.86
CA THR A 295 15.50 11.41 -3.95
C THR A 295 15.20 10.53 -2.73
N PRO A 296 14.85 11.12 -1.56
CA PRO A 296 14.51 10.36 -0.34
C PRO A 296 13.39 9.33 -0.54
N THR A 297 12.49 9.59 -1.47
CA THR A 297 11.36 8.71 -1.84
C THR A 297 11.81 7.35 -2.39
N ASN A 298 13.04 7.22 -2.86
CA ASN A 298 13.60 5.91 -3.25
C ASN A 298 13.71 4.99 -2.03
N TYR A 299 14.08 5.51 -0.86
CA TYR A 299 14.14 4.72 0.36
C TYR A 299 12.75 4.39 0.89
N THR A 300 11.84 5.36 0.94
CA THR A 300 10.48 5.12 1.46
C THR A 300 9.67 4.16 0.58
N SER A 301 9.79 4.28 -0.75
CA SER A 301 9.16 3.32 -1.68
C SER A 301 9.71 1.90 -1.53
N LEU A 302 11.02 1.76 -1.25
CA LEU A 302 11.64 0.46 -1.00
C LEU A 302 11.09 -0.19 0.27
N VAL A 303 10.96 0.59 1.36
CA VAL A 303 10.35 0.10 2.61
C VAL A 303 8.93 -0.40 2.37
N VAL A 304 8.11 0.34 1.62
CA VAL A 304 6.75 -0.08 1.24
C VAL A 304 6.77 -1.41 0.47
N ALA A 305 7.61 -1.53 -0.55
CA ALA A 305 7.73 -2.75 -1.35
C ALA A 305 8.16 -3.96 -0.49
N LEU A 306 9.17 -3.77 0.35
CA LEU A 306 9.70 -4.82 1.23
C LEU A 306 8.67 -5.26 2.28
N SER A 307 7.93 -4.32 2.89
CA SER A 307 6.89 -4.66 3.85
C SER A 307 5.75 -5.45 3.22
N ALA A 308 5.28 -5.05 2.04
CA ALA A 308 4.24 -5.79 1.31
C ALA A 308 4.69 -7.21 0.91
N CYS A 309 5.95 -7.35 0.45
CA CYS A 309 6.55 -8.64 0.14
C CYS A 309 6.74 -9.52 1.37
N THR A 310 7.13 -8.93 2.50
CA THR A 310 7.36 -9.66 3.75
C THR A 310 6.10 -10.34 4.24
N VAL A 311 4.95 -9.65 4.22
CA VAL A 311 3.66 -10.24 4.60
C VAL A 311 3.27 -11.37 3.64
N PHE A 312 3.48 -11.19 2.33
CA PHE A 312 3.21 -12.23 1.33
C PHE A 312 4.08 -13.48 1.53
N LEU A 313 5.39 -13.31 1.70
CA LEU A 313 6.34 -14.38 1.93
C LEU A 313 6.02 -15.11 3.24
N TYR A 314 5.68 -14.37 4.29
CA TYR A 314 5.24 -14.95 5.55
C TYR A 314 3.98 -15.80 5.37
N GLY A 315 2.98 -15.31 4.61
CA GLY A 315 1.81 -16.07 4.21
C GLY A 315 2.18 -17.36 3.45
N CYS A 316 3.06 -17.26 2.45
CA CYS A 316 3.52 -18.41 1.67
C CYS A 316 4.16 -19.49 2.56
N VAL A 317 4.99 -19.09 3.53
CA VAL A 317 5.69 -20.01 4.44
C VAL A 317 4.74 -20.62 5.47
N ARG A 318 3.84 -19.82 6.05
CA ARG A 318 2.98 -20.26 7.17
C ARG A 318 1.71 -21.00 6.75
N ILE A 319 1.19 -20.70 5.56
CA ILE A 319 -0.02 -21.31 5.02
C ILE A 319 0.33 -22.45 4.06
N GLY A 320 1.32 -22.25 3.17
CA GLY A 320 1.84 -23.31 2.30
C GLY A 320 0.77 -24.10 1.55
N LEU A 321 0.12 -23.50 0.54
CA LEU A 321 -0.97 -24.15 -0.21
C LEU A 321 -0.54 -25.52 -0.77
N SER A 322 -1.28 -26.56 -0.38
CA SER A 322 -1.03 -27.95 -0.78
C SER A 322 -2.02 -28.45 -1.84
N GLY A 323 -1.72 -29.60 -2.44
CA GLY A 323 -2.60 -30.27 -3.41
C GLY A 323 -3.00 -29.39 -4.61
N PRO A 324 -4.30 -29.29 -4.95
CA PRO A 324 -4.77 -28.63 -6.18
C PRO A 324 -4.51 -27.11 -6.21
N TYR A 325 -4.29 -26.47 -5.05
CA TYR A 325 -4.10 -25.03 -4.95
C TYR A 325 -2.62 -24.58 -5.06
N ARG A 326 -1.67 -25.54 -5.05
CA ARG A 326 -0.23 -25.25 -5.25
C ARG A 326 0.06 -24.54 -6.57
N ALA A 327 -0.71 -24.83 -7.62
CA ALA A 327 -0.56 -24.16 -8.91
C ALA A 327 -0.93 -22.67 -8.84
N ALA A 328 -1.99 -22.31 -8.12
CA ALA A 328 -2.39 -20.92 -7.92
C ALA A 328 -1.31 -20.15 -7.13
N LEU A 329 -0.76 -20.73 -6.06
CA LEU A 329 0.32 -20.12 -5.29
C LEU A 329 1.56 -19.83 -6.15
N ARG A 330 1.96 -20.77 -7.01
CA ARG A 330 3.10 -20.57 -7.91
C ARG A 330 2.89 -19.40 -8.86
N LYS A 331 1.68 -19.27 -9.43
CA LYS A 331 1.35 -18.14 -10.32
C LYS A 331 1.41 -16.81 -9.56
N MET A 332 0.86 -16.75 -8.36
CA MET A 332 0.96 -15.56 -7.49
C MET A 332 2.42 -15.18 -7.22
N MET A 333 3.27 -16.15 -6.85
CA MET A 333 4.70 -15.90 -6.62
C MET A 333 5.41 -15.36 -7.87
N VAL A 334 5.14 -15.93 -9.05
CA VAL A 334 5.73 -15.46 -10.31
C VAL A 334 5.37 -14.00 -10.57
N VAL A 335 4.10 -13.62 -10.38
CA VAL A 335 3.67 -12.23 -10.60
C VAL A 335 4.29 -11.29 -9.56
N VAL A 336 4.32 -11.66 -8.28
CA VAL A 336 4.99 -10.85 -7.24
C VAL A 336 6.48 -10.66 -7.56
N VAL A 337 7.18 -11.72 -7.99
CA VAL A 337 8.60 -11.62 -8.39
C VAL A 337 8.75 -10.70 -9.61
N LEU A 338 7.88 -10.82 -10.61
CA LEU A 338 7.91 -9.95 -11.77
C LEU A 338 7.70 -8.48 -11.41
N GLU A 339 6.74 -8.18 -10.53
CA GLU A 339 6.50 -6.81 -10.03
C GLU A 339 7.72 -6.26 -9.27
N VAL A 340 8.37 -7.09 -8.45
CA VAL A 340 9.60 -6.70 -7.75
C VAL A 340 10.72 -6.42 -8.74
N LEU A 341 10.89 -7.26 -9.76
CA LEU A 341 11.88 -7.03 -10.81
C LEU A 341 11.57 -5.76 -11.61
N ALA A 342 10.31 -5.51 -11.94
CA ALA A 342 9.86 -4.27 -12.58
C ALA A 342 10.23 -3.07 -11.70
N TYR A 343 9.87 -3.08 -10.41
CA TYR A 343 10.21 -2.03 -9.44
C TYR A 343 11.73 -1.78 -9.36
N LEU A 344 12.55 -2.84 -9.24
CA LEU A 344 14.00 -2.72 -9.13
C LEU A 344 14.64 -2.20 -10.42
N SER A 345 14.11 -2.60 -11.58
CA SER A 345 14.63 -2.20 -12.91
C SER A 345 14.41 -0.73 -13.25
N MET A 346 13.46 -0.04 -12.59
CA MET A 346 13.15 1.36 -12.87
C MET A 346 14.37 2.26 -12.73
N GLY A 347 14.79 2.85 -13.84
CA GLY A 347 15.96 3.72 -13.94
C GLY A 347 17.31 2.99 -13.94
N ALA A 348 17.34 1.66 -13.88
CA ALA A 348 18.59 0.88 -13.83
C ALA A 348 19.20 0.62 -15.22
N PHE A 349 18.36 0.48 -16.25
CA PHE A 349 18.78 0.25 -17.63
C PHE A 349 17.71 0.79 -18.60
N SER A 350 18.08 1.07 -19.85
CA SER A 350 17.13 1.52 -20.89
C SER A 350 16.18 0.40 -21.33
N GLY A 351 14.90 0.72 -21.48
CA GLY A 351 13.87 -0.24 -21.87
C GLY A 351 13.20 -0.95 -20.70
N PHE A 352 13.44 -0.52 -19.46
CA PHE A 352 12.76 -1.04 -18.28
C PHE A 352 11.24 -0.85 -18.35
N SER A 353 10.77 0.16 -19.09
CA SER A 353 9.34 0.47 -19.20
C SER A 353 8.52 -0.66 -19.83
N VAL A 354 9.12 -1.50 -20.68
CA VAL A 354 8.46 -2.69 -21.24
C VAL A 354 8.15 -3.72 -20.15
N LEU A 355 9.13 -3.98 -19.26
CA LEU A 355 8.94 -4.86 -18.12
C LEU A 355 7.89 -4.29 -17.16
N LEU A 356 7.92 -2.97 -16.95
CA LEU A 356 6.93 -2.27 -16.12
C LEU A 356 5.50 -2.41 -16.67
N VAL A 357 5.29 -2.19 -17.97
CA VAL A 357 3.97 -2.37 -18.61
C VAL A 357 3.50 -3.80 -18.50
N LEU A 358 4.37 -4.78 -18.77
CA LEU A 358 4.02 -6.20 -18.65
C LEU A 358 3.62 -6.56 -17.21
N GLY A 359 4.38 -6.07 -16.22
CA GLY A 359 4.05 -6.18 -14.81
C GLY A 359 2.64 -5.64 -14.52
N ILE A 360 2.42 -4.36 -14.80
CA ILE A 360 1.13 -3.69 -14.54
C ILE A 360 -0.05 -4.46 -15.15
N LEU A 361 0.09 -5.01 -16.35
CA LEU A 361 -0.96 -5.83 -16.98
C LEU A 361 -1.26 -7.11 -16.19
N LEU A 362 -0.22 -7.85 -15.78
CA LEU A 362 -0.37 -9.07 -14.98
C LEU A 362 -0.86 -8.78 -13.56
N ALA A 363 -0.37 -7.72 -12.92
CA ALA A 363 -0.87 -7.21 -11.66
C ALA A 363 -2.37 -6.89 -11.75
N THR A 364 -2.77 -6.11 -12.75
CA THR A 364 -4.17 -5.73 -12.97
C THR A 364 -5.05 -6.96 -13.14
N TYR A 365 -4.64 -7.92 -13.98
CA TYR A 365 -5.36 -9.17 -14.14
C TYR A 365 -5.45 -9.96 -12.82
N GLY A 366 -4.35 -10.05 -12.08
CA GLY A 366 -4.26 -10.73 -10.80
C GLY A 366 -5.14 -10.12 -9.70
N LEU A 367 -5.47 -8.82 -9.78
CA LEU A 367 -6.43 -8.20 -8.87
C LEU A 367 -7.83 -8.78 -9.04
N PHE A 368 -8.26 -9.04 -10.29
CA PHE A 368 -9.56 -9.62 -10.58
C PHE A 368 -9.56 -11.14 -10.37
N ASP A 369 -8.56 -11.85 -10.90
CA ASP A 369 -8.40 -13.29 -10.75
C ASP A 369 -7.02 -13.69 -10.20
N PRO A 370 -6.85 -13.67 -8.85
CA PRO A 370 -5.62 -14.14 -8.20
C PRO A 370 -5.28 -15.60 -8.50
N GLY A 371 -6.28 -16.38 -8.89
CA GLY A 371 -6.11 -17.78 -9.21
C GLY A 371 -5.63 -18.01 -10.65
N PHE A 372 -5.66 -17.01 -11.53
CA PHE A 372 -5.33 -17.13 -12.95
C PHE A 372 -5.96 -18.37 -13.59
N GLY A 373 -7.28 -18.54 -13.40
CA GLY A 373 -8.10 -19.65 -13.86
C GLY A 373 -7.96 -20.96 -13.07
N THR A 374 -6.91 -21.14 -12.26
CA THR A 374 -6.64 -22.42 -11.58
C THR A 374 -7.58 -22.71 -10.40
N SER A 375 -8.08 -21.67 -9.70
CA SER A 375 -9.00 -21.86 -8.57
C SER A 375 -10.37 -22.40 -8.99
N GLN A 376 -10.86 -22.04 -10.18
CA GLN A 376 -12.13 -22.54 -10.71
C GLN A 376 -12.06 -24.01 -11.15
N VAL A 377 -10.91 -24.42 -11.70
CA VAL A 377 -10.67 -25.82 -12.12
C VAL A 377 -10.55 -26.73 -10.89
N ALA A 378 -9.82 -26.30 -9.86
CA ALA A 378 -9.73 -27.02 -8.59
C ALA A 378 -11.11 -27.19 -7.92
N ALA A 379 -11.94 -26.14 -7.91
CA ALA A 379 -13.29 -26.19 -7.35
C ALA A 379 -14.24 -27.13 -8.12
N LYS A 380 -14.07 -27.26 -9.44
CA LYS A 380 -14.82 -28.23 -10.26
C LYS A 380 -14.32 -29.67 -10.05
N GLY A 381 -13.01 -29.87 -9.93
CA GLY A 381 -12.41 -31.18 -9.69
C GLY A 381 -12.85 -31.83 -8.37
N VAL A 382 -13.01 -31.04 -7.31
CA VAL A 382 -13.46 -31.54 -6.00
C VAL A 382 -14.93 -32.00 -6.02
N ARG A 383 -15.81 -31.39 -6.83
CA ARG A 383 -17.23 -31.80 -6.94
C ARG A 383 -17.46 -33.12 -7.68
N ASN A 384 -16.50 -33.56 -8.50
CA ASN A 384 -16.63 -34.79 -9.27
C ASN A 384 -16.09 -36.03 -8.54
N VAL A 385 -15.57 -35.85 -7.32
CA VAL A 385 -14.97 -36.92 -6.49
C VAL A 385 -15.73 -37.12 -5.16
N SER A 386 -16.71 -36.26 -4.87
CA SER A 386 -17.71 -36.44 -3.81
C SER A 386 -18.98 -37.05 -4.38
#